data_AF-A0A2D8VG00-F1
#
_entry.id   AF-A0A2D8VG00-F1
#
_cell.length_a   1.000
_cell.length_b   1.000
_cell.length_c   1.000
_cell.angle_alpha   90.00
_cell.angle_beta   90.00
_cell.angle_gamma   90.00
#
_symmetry.space_group_name_H-M   'P 1'
#
loop_
_entity.id
_entity.type
_entity.pdbx_description
1 polymer ?
#
loop_
_entity_poly.entity_id
_entity_poly.type
_entity_poly.pdbx_seq_one_letter_code
_entity_poly.pdbx_strand_id
1 'polypeptide(L)'
;MKLKTKIWLVSQGLLILTACIIQLTFYHEIKYGPILGMAKRPYWQIISDAEPTIPPEILAQGIGPELYDGRLPVRRSSPDPNFRNLTAYRLAARQEQGIRFALYGGVCVNILYLLAYHSLFAYFERTLSRAKKRTLP
;
A
#
# COMPACT_ATOMS: atom_id res chain seq x y z
N MET A 1 33.42 4.18 6.54
CA MET A 1 32.15 4.92 6.33
C MET A 1 31.97 5.95 7.44
N LYS A 2 31.62 7.20 7.12
CA LYS A 2 31.36 8.26 8.12
C LYS A 2 30.17 7.86 9.02
N LEU A 3 30.19 8.26 10.29
CA LEU A 3 29.12 7.95 11.27
C LEU A 3 27.72 8.30 10.73
N LYS A 4 27.61 9.44 10.03
CA LYS A 4 26.43 9.86 9.26
C LYS A 4 25.84 8.71 8.43
N THR A 5 26.65 8.11 7.56
CA THR A 5 26.19 7.09 6.61
C THR A 5 25.74 5.82 7.33
N LYS A 6 26.39 5.46 8.45
CA LYS A 6 25.98 4.30 9.26
C LYS A 6 24.60 4.50 9.90
N ILE A 7 24.39 5.65 10.55
CA ILE A 7 23.11 5.98 11.19
C ILE A 7 21.99 6.06 10.16
N TRP A 8 22.26 6.72 9.03
CA TRP A 8 21.32 6.81 7.92
C TRP A 8 20.93 5.41 7.39
N LEU A 9 21.92 4.54 7.15
CA LEU A 9 21.69 3.20 6.61
C LEU A 9 20.86 2.33 7.58
N VAL A 10 21.13 2.39 8.88
CA VAL A 10 20.34 1.67 9.89
C VAL A 10 18.89 2.17 9.88
N SER A 11 18.68 3.49 9.82
CA SER A 11 17.32 4.03 9.80
C SER A 11 16.56 3.70 8.51
N GLN A 12 17.22 3.77 7.35
CA GLN A 12 16.61 3.39 6.08
C GLN A 12 16.28 1.90 6.04
N GLY A 13 17.19 1.06 6.56
CA GLY A 13 16.95 -0.38 6.69
C GLY A 13 15.71 -0.68 7.51
N LEU A 14 15.52 0.01 8.64
CA LEU A 14 14.33 -0.16 9.48
C LEU A 14 13.03 0.28 8.77
N LEU A 15 13.07 1.38 8.02
CA LEU A 15 11.91 1.87 7.25
C LEU A 15 11.51 0.90 6.13
N ILE A 16 12.49 0.42 5.37
CA ILE A 16 12.26 -0.56 4.30
C ILE A 16 11.73 -1.87 4.89
N LEU A 17 12.34 -2.37 5.96
CA LEU A 17 11.90 -3.60 6.63
C LEU A 17 10.44 -3.47 7.11
N THR A 18 10.10 -2.34 7.72
CA THR A 18 8.73 -2.07 8.19
C THR A 18 7.76 -2.05 7.02
N ALA A 19 8.11 -1.37 5.91
CA ALA A 19 7.29 -1.36 4.71
C ALA A 19 7.09 -2.77 4.13
N CYS A 20 8.14 -3.59 4.09
CA CYS A 20 8.04 -4.99 3.66
C CYS A 20 7.09 -5.82 4.55
N ILE A 21 7.21 -5.69 5.88
CA ILE A 21 6.33 -6.39 6.83
C ILE A 21 4.87 -5.99 6.59
N ILE A 22 4.60 -4.69 6.50
CA ILE A 22 3.25 -4.16 6.23
C ILE A 22 2.68 -4.75 4.93
N GLN A 23 3.46 -4.73 3.86
CA GLN A 23 3.03 -5.26 2.56
C GLN A 23 2.73 -6.76 2.63
N LEU A 24 3.59 -7.54 3.29
CA LEU A 24 3.40 -8.99 3.45
C LEU A 24 2.17 -9.30 4.30
N THR A 25 1.98 -8.60 5.42
CA THR A 25 0.86 -8.82 6.33
C THR A 25 -0.48 -8.51 5.64
N PHE A 26 -0.61 -7.36 4.99
CA PHE A 26 -1.84 -7.01 4.29
C PHE A 26 -2.09 -7.91 3.08
N TYR A 27 -1.04 -8.25 2.33
CA TYR A 27 -1.19 -9.18 1.21
C TYR A 27 -1.64 -10.55 1.70
N HIS A 28 -1.09 -11.07 2.81
CA HIS A 28 -1.49 -12.35 3.37
C HIS A 28 -2.98 -12.39 3.73
N GLU A 29 -3.51 -11.31 4.30
CA GLU A 29 -4.90 -11.22 4.76
C GLU A 29 -5.94 -11.28 3.63
N ILE A 30 -5.56 -10.96 2.39
CA ILE A 30 -6.45 -11.09 1.23
C ILE A 30 -6.71 -12.58 0.95
N LYS A 31 -7.98 -12.99 1.04
CA LYS A 31 -8.42 -14.38 0.79
C LYS A 31 -8.96 -14.60 -0.62
N TYR A 32 -9.58 -13.59 -1.22
CA TYR A 32 -10.27 -13.67 -2.51
C TYR A 32 -9.91 -12.47 -3.39
N GLY A 33 -10.24 -12.53 -4.68
CA GLY A 33 -10.20 -11.37 -5.55
C GLY A 33 -11.38 -10.41 -5.32
N PRO A 34 -11.44 -9.28 -6.05
CA PRO A 34 -12.55 -8.32 -5.96
C PRO A 34 -13.82 -8.79 -6.68
N ILE A 35 -13.73 -9.81 -7.54
CA ILE A 35 -14.84 -10.37 -8.31
C ILE A 35 -15.29 -11.70 -7.70
N LEU A 36 -16.59 -11.94 -7.65
CA LEU A 36 -17.19 -13.18 -7.20
C LEU A 36 -16.60 -14.41 -7.93
N GLY A 37 -16.17 -15.42 -7.17
CA GLY A 37 -15.56 -16.63 -7.73
C GLY A 37 -14.09 -16.46 -8.15
N MET A 38 -13.53 -15.26 -8.04
CA MET A 38 -12.14 -14.99 -8.34
C MET A 38 -11.24 -15.40 -7.16
N ALA A 39 -10.19 -16.15 -7.47
CA ALA A 39 -9.11 -16.41 -6.52
C ALA A 39 -8.34 -15.12 -6.16
N LYS A 40 -7.56 -15.20 -5.08
CA LYS A 40 -6.63 -14.14 -4.68
C LYS A 40 -5.72 -13.76 -5.85
N ARG A 41 -5.62 -12.46 -6.11
CA ARG A 41 -4.81 -11.93 -7.21
C ARG A 41 -3.31 -11.91 -6.84
N PRO A 42 -2.42 -12.12 -7.82
CA PRO A 42 -0.99 -11.92 -7.62
C PRO A 42 -0.67 -10.49 -7.17
N TYR A 43 0.26 -10.35 -6.22
CA TYR A 43 0.68 -9.06 -5.66
C TYR A 43 0.94 -8.00 -6.74
N TRP A 44 1.68 -8.35 -7.80
CA TRP A 44 2.03 -7.37 -8.83
C TRP A 44 0.82 -6.86 -9.62
N GLN A 45 -0.20 -7.70 -9.84
CA GLN A 45 -1.43 -7.27 -10.50
C GLN A 45 -2.24 -6.31 -9.63
N ILE A 46 -2.19 -6.50 -8.31
CA ILE A 46 -2.82 -5.60 -7.33
C ILE A 46 -2.13 -4.24 -7.35
N ILE A 47 -0.80 -4.20 -7.29
CA ILE A 47 -0.07 -2.92 -7.25
C ILE A 47 -0.18 -2.15 -8.56
N SER A 48 -0.11 -2.84 -9.70
CA SER A 48 -0.22 -2.22 -11.03
C SER A 48 -1.64 -1.79 -11.41
N ASP A 49 -2.63 -2.07 -10.55
CA ASP A 49 -4.05 -1.82 -10.82
C ASP A 49 -4.53 -2.40 -12.15
N ALA A 50 -4.00 -3.57 -12.51
CA ALA A 50 -4.46 -4.28 -13.70
C ALA A 50 -5.95 -4.60 -13.58
N GLU A 51 -6.70 -4.56 -14.68
CA GLU A 51 -8.12 -4.90 -14.66
C GLU A 51 -8.29 -6.40 -14.34
N PRO A 52 -9.11 -6.78 -13.34
CA PRO A 52 -9.32 -8.17 -12.99
C PRO A 52 -10.11 -8.92 -14.07
N THR A 53 -9.65 -10.12 -14.40
CA THR A 53 -10.36 -11.02 -15.33
C THR A 53 -11.64 -11.53 -14.70
N ILE A 54 -12.76 -11.36 -15.42
CA ILE A 54 -14.07 -11.85 -14.97
C ILE A 54 -14.17 -13.35 -15.29
N PRO A 55 -14.51 -14.22 -14.32
CA PRO A 55 -14.71 -15.64 -14.58
C PRO A 55 -15.81 -15.89 -15.62
N PRO A 56 -15.61 -16.81 -16.58
CA PRO A 56 -16.58 -17.07 -17.65
C PRO A 56 -17.91 -17.61 -17.11
N GLU A 57 -17.91 -18.28 -15.95
CA GLU A 57 -19.12 -18.80 -15.30
C GLU A 57 -20.06 -17.68 -14.86
N ILE A 58 -19.50 -16.54 -14.46
CA ILE A 58 -20.24 -15.35 -14.05
C ILE A 58 -20.81 -14.64 -15.28
N LEU A 59 -20.01 -14.52 -16.35
CA LEU A 59 -20.45 -13.90 -17.60
C LEU A 59 -21.58 -14.69 -18.26
N ALA A 60 -21.53 -16.03 -18.20
CA ALA A 60 -22.56 -16.90 -18.74
C ALA A 60 -23.93 -16.76 -18.04
N GLN A 61 -23.96 -16.23 -16.81
CA GLN A 61 -25.20 -16.05 -16.06
C GLN A 61 -25.97 -14.78 -16.46
N GLY A 62 -25.36 -13.88 -17.26
CA GLY A 62 -26.02 -12.66 -17.72
C GLY A 62 -26.41 -11.67 -16.60
N ILE A 63 -25.83 -11.83 -15.40
CA ILE A 63 -26.11 -10.97 -14.25
C ILE A 63 -25.38 -9.62 -14.38
N GLY A 64 -25.99 -8.56 -13.86
CA GLY A 64 -25.38 -7.23 -13.89
C GLY A 64 -24.07 -7.15 -13.09
N PRO A 65 -23.15 -6.24 -13.43
CA PRO A 65 -21.84 -6.12 -12.79
C PRO A 65 -21.91 -5.83 -11.29
N GLU A 66 -22.95 -5.15 -10.83
CA GLU A 66 -23.15 -4.85 -9.41
C GLU A 66 -23.38 -6.11 -8.54
N LEU A 67 -23.74 -7.25 -9.17
CA LEU A 67 -24.03 -8.53 -8.49
C LEU A 67 -22.81 -9.47 -8.41
N TYR A 68 -21.70 -9.14 -9.07
CA TYR A 68 -20.47 -9.93 -8.99
C TYR A 68 -19.21 -9.11 -8.72
N ASP A 69 -19.20 -7.81 -8.98
CA ASP A 69 -18.05 -6.94 -8.75
C ASP A 69 -18.14 -6.23 -7.39
N GLY A 70 -17.24 -6.59 -6.47
CA GLY A 70 -17.13 -6.00 -5.14
C GLY A 70 -16.58 -4.57 -5.13
N ARG A 71 -16.11 -4.03 -6.26
CA ARG A 71 -15.63 -2.65 -6.36
C ARG A 71 -16.77 -1.65 -6.53
N LEU A 72 -17.89 -2.09 -7.08
CA LEU A 72 -19.00 -1.22 -7.41
C LEU A 72 -19.85 -0.90 -6.17
N PRO A 73 -20.39 0.34 -6.09
CA PRO A 73 -21.29 0.70 -5.01
C PRO A 73 -22.58 -0.12 -5.07
N VAL A 74 -23.13 -0.45 -3.90
CA VAL A 74 -24.39 -1.18 -3.82
C VAL A 74 -25.54 -0.26 -4.22
N ARG A 75 -26.12 -0.47 -5.39
CA ARG A 75 -27.37 0.21 -5.74
C ARG A 75 -28.52 -0.52 -5.05
N ARG A 76 -29.17 0.11 -4.08
CA ARG A 76 -30.32 -0.45 -3.33
C ARG A 76 -31.61 -0.39 -4.14
N SER A 77 -31.56 -0.68 -5.43
CA SER A 77 -32.72 -0.59 -6.30
C SER A 77 -33.13 -2.00 -6.72
N SER A 78 -34.21 -2.46 -6.10
CA SER A 78 -34.93 -3.73 -6.34
C SER A 78 -34.47 -4.92 -5.49
N PRO A 79 -35.40 -5.69 -4.87
CA PRO A 79 -35.09 -6.98 -4.28
C PRO A 79 -34.80 -7.96 -5.42
N ASP A 80 -33.54 -8.01 -5.85
CA ASP A 80 -33.10 -8.95 -6.88
C ASP A 80 -33.08 -10.37 -6.28
N PRO A 81 -33.85 -11.34 -6.83
CA PRO A 81 -33.83 -12.72 -6.36
C PRO A 81 -32.45 -13.38 -6.46
N ASN A 82 -31.52 -12.77 -7.21
CA ASN A 82 -30.13 -13.23 -7.35
C ASN A 82 -29.14 -12.50 -6.43
N PHE A 83 -29.59 -11.84 -5.37
CA PHE A 83 -28.69 -11.12 -4.46
C PHE A 83 -27.62 -12.05 -3.88
N ARG A 84 -26.35 -11.78 -4.22
CA ARG A 84 -25.19 -12.53 -3.71
C ARG A 84 -24.50 -11.76 -2.60
N ASN A 85 -24.05 -12.47 -1.58
CA ASN A 85 -23.27 -11.86 -0.51
C ASN A 85 -21.85 -11.54 -1.00
N LEU A 86 -21.66 -10.31 -1.49
CA LEU A 86 -20.37 -9.80 -1.95
C LEU A 86 -19.51 -9.21 -0.82
N THR A 87 -19.87 -9.39 0.45
CA THR A 87 -19.16 -8.72 1.56
C THR A 87 -17.67 -9.05 1.59
N ALA A 88 -17.31 -10.32 1.39
CA ALA A 88 -15.91 -10.75 1.34
C ALA A 88 -15.15 -10.17 0.14
N TYR A 89 -15.80 -10.07 -1.02
CA TYR A 89 -15.22 -9.52 -2.26
C TYR A 89 -15.06 -8.01 -2.21
N ARG A 90 -16.00 -7.31 -1.56
CA ARG A 90 -15.89 -5.87 -1.23
C ARG A 90 -14.76 -5.60 -0.25
N LEU A 91 -14.61 -6.46 0.76
CA LEU A 91 -13.49 -6.38 1.69
C LEU A 91 -12.16 -6.59 0.95
N ALA A 92 -12.08 -7.61 0.10
CA ALA A 92 -10.91 -7.87 -0.73
C ALA A 92 -10.57 -6.66 -1.63
N ALA A 93 -11.56 -6.07 -2.31
CA ALA A 93 -11.36 -4.86 -3.12
C ALA A 93 -10.78 -3.69 -2.31
N ARG A 94 -11.28 -3.47 -1.09
CA ARG A 94 -10.74 -2.45 -0.16
C ARG A 94 -9.33 -2.78 0.31
N GLN A 95 -9.04 -4.05 0.59
CA GLN A 95 -7.71 -4.51 0.99
C GLN A 95 -6.70 -4.32 -0.16
N GLU A 96 -7.09 -4.64 -1.41
CA GLU A 96 -6.27 -4.38 -2.60
C GLU A 96 -5.96 -2.89 -2.78
N GLN A 97 -6.93 -2.02 -2.54
CA GLN A 97 -6.71 -0.57 -2.49
C GLN A 97 -5.77 -0.19 -1.32
N GLY A 98 -6.00 -0.75 -0.14
CA GLY A 98 -5.19 -0.50 1.06
C GLY A 98 -3.71 -0.84 0.88
N ILE A 99 -3.40 -1.98 0.25
CA ILE A 99 -2.02 -2.39 -0.06
C ILE A 99 -1.32 -1.37 -0.97
N ARG A 100 -2.02 -0.90 -2.02
CA ARG A 100 -1.52 0.13 -2.92
C ARG A 100 -1.24 1.43 -2.17
N PHE A 101 -2.20 1.91 -1.39
CA PHE A 101 -2.03 3.11 -0.58
C PHE A 101 -0.88 2.98 0.42
N ALA A 102 -0.72 1.81 1.05
CA ALA A 102 0.39 1.54 1.96
C ALA A 102 1.75 1.59 1.24
N LEU A 103 1.82 1.12 -0.02
CA LEU A 103 3.05 1.19 -0.81
C LEU A 103 3.38 2.64 -1.18
N TYR A 104 2.41 3.38 -1.72
CA TYR A 104 2.60 4.79 -2.06
C TYR A 104 2.94 5.64 -0.84
N GLY A 105 2.23 5.43 0.28
CA GLY A 105 2.52 6.08 1.55
C GLY A 105 3.93 5.75 2.05
N GLY A 106 4.35 4.49 1.98
CA GLY A 106 5.70 4.06 2.34
C GLY A 106 6.80 4.73 1.51
N VAL A 107 6.58 4.89 0.21
CA VAL A 107 7.52 5.61 -0.68
C VAL A 107 7.57 7.09 -0.31
N CYS A 108 6.41 7.74 -0.13
CA CYS A 108 6.34 9.15 0.25
C CYS A 108 7.05 9.43 1.57
N VAL A 109 6.81 8.61 2.60
CA VAL A 109 7.45 8.76 3.92
C VAL A 109 8.96 8.57 3.82
N ASN A 110 9.45 7.61 3.02
CA ASN A 110 10.88 7.42 2.80
C ASN A 110 11.55 8.61 2.13
N ILE A 111 10.92 9.20 1.12
CA ILE A 111 11.43 10.41 0.46
C ILE A 111 11.48 11.58 1.45
N LEU A 112 10.42 11.78 2.22
CA LEU A 112 10.35 12.84 3.23
C LEU A 112 11.43 12.64 4.30
N TYR A 113 11.61 11.40 4.77
CA TYR A 113 12.66 11.05 5.72
C TYR A 113 14.06 11.32 5.15
N LEU A 114 14.31 10.94 3.89
CA LEU A 114 15.58 11.19 3.21
C LEU A 114 15.93 12.68 3.23
N LEU A 115 14.98 13.53 2.84
CA LEU A 115 15.16 14.99 2.78
C LEU A 115 15.37 15.59 4.17
N ALA A 116 14.53 15.19 5.13
CA ALA A 116 14.61 15.67 6.51
C ALA A 116 15.96 15.31 7.15
N TYR A 117 16.38 14.04 7.05
CA TYR A 117 17.64 13.56 7.60
C TYR A 117 18.83 14.36 7.09
N HIS A 118 18.93 14.55 5.77
CA HIS A 118 20.07 15.27 5.18
C HIS A 118 20.06 16.75 5.54
N SER A 119 18.89 17.38 5.58
CA SER A 119 18.74 18.80 5.94
C SER A 119 19.11 19.05 7.39
N LEU A 120 18.56 18.26 8.32
CA LEU A 120 18.87 18.34 9.75
C LEU A 120 20.33 18.05 10.04
N PHE A 121 20.90 16.99 9.44
CA PHE A 121 22.30 16.65 9.65
C PHE A 121 23.22 17.79 9.18
N ALA A 122 22.98 18.37 8.01
CA ALA A 122 23.75 19.50 7.50
C ALA A 122 23.61 20.75 8.40
N TYR A 123 22.42 20.99 8.94
CA TYR A 123 22.17 22.08 9.88
C TYR A 123 22.96 21.92 11.19
N PHE A 124 22.92 20.74 11.81
CA PHE A 124 23.65 20.47 13.04
C PHE A 124 25.16 20.52 12.85
N GLU A 125 25.68 19.97 11.75
CA GLU A 125 27.11 19.99 11.44
C GLU A 125 27.63 21.43 11.28
N ARG A 126 26.88 22.30 10.60
CA ARG A 126 27.19 23.73 10.45
C ARG A 126 27.15 24.45 11.79
N THR A 127 26.13 24.19 12.60
CA THR A 127 25.96 24.83 13.91
C THR A 127 27.07 24.45 14.88
N LEU A 128 27.41 23.16 14.97
CA LEU A 128 28.51 22.67 15.80
C LEU A 128 29.87 23.21 15.34
N SER A 129 30.11 23.27 14.02
CA SER A 129 31.34 23.84 13.48
C SER A 129 31.50 25.33 13.81
N ARG A 130 30.40 26.10 13.74
CA ARG A 130 30.39 27.52 14.13
C ARG A 130 30.61 27.69 15.63
N ALA A 131 29.97 26.88 16.46
CA ALA A 131 30.16 26.91 17.91
C ALA A 131 31.62 26.61 18.28
N LYS A 132 32.21 25.56 17.69
CA LYS A 132 33.62 25.20 17.92
C LYS A 132 34.60 26.31 17.54
N LYS A 133 34.36 27.01 16.41
CA LYS A 133 35.16 28.19 16.02
C LYS A 133 35.05 29.35 16.99
N ARG A 134 33.93 29.47 17.72
CA ARG A 134 33.67 30.55 18.67
C ARG A 134 34.25 30.29 20.06
N THR A 135 34.54 29.03 20.39
CA THR A 135 35.08 28.60 21.68
C THR A 135 36.57 28.26 21.66
N LEU A 136 37.22 28.28 20.49
CA LEU A 136 38.68 28.18 20.38
C LEU A 136 39.29 29.58 20.56
N PRO A 137 40.31 29.74 21.42
CA PRO A 137 41.00 31.02 21.62
C PRO A 137 41.75 31.49 20.36
#